data_AF-A0A1V5W180-F1
#
_entry.id   AF-A0A1V5W180-F1
#
_cell.length_a   1.000
_cell.length_b   1.000
_cell.length_c   1.000
_cell.angle_alpha   90.00
_cell.angle_beta   90.00
_cell.angle_gamma   90.00
#
_symmetry.space_group_name_H-M   'P 1'
#
loop_
_entity.id
_entity.type
_entity.pdbx_description
1 polymer ?
#
loop_
_entity_poly.entity_id
_entity_poly.type
_entity_poly.pdbx_seq_one_letter_code
_entity_poly.pdbx_strand_id
1 'polypeptide(L)'
;MKKLLVGSLAGFLFLFGCGGAGKYGDIKAFINDVIKTQEEFLTSIEKANSADEMVVTINTFSEKILKLAQQSNEIKKRYPDFEKWDKEPPAELKADIERLDAQAEKFGQVFLSEKIQKFYGDPKVQKALLDMSKRMEDEKFFK
;
A
#
# COMPACT_ATOMS: atom_id res chain seq x y z
N MET A 1 4.57 13.11 -58.86
CA MET A 1 3.44 12.72 -57.98
C MET A 1 3.97 11.75 -56.93
N LYS A 2 3.85 12.09 -55.64
CA LYS A 2 4.46 11.40 -54.49
C LYS A 2 3.59 10.22 -54.02
N LYS A 3 4.12 9.00 -54.04
CA LYS A 3 3.70 7.75 -53.32
C LYS A 3 4.94 6.81 -53.40
N LEU A 4 5.46 6.06 -52.42
CA LEU A 4 5.05 5.46 -51.14
C LEU A 4 6.28 5.46 -50.18
N LEU A 5 6.16 5.78 -48.89
CA LEU A 5 6.15 4.86 -47.72
C LEU A 5 7.12 3.65 -47.80
N VAL A 6 8.05 3.54 -46.83
CA VAL A 6 8.24 2.40 -45.89
C VAL A 6 9.62 2.51 -45.17
N GLY A 7 9.60 2.23 -43.85
CA GLY A 7 10.75 1.80 -43.02
C GLY A 7 11.57 2.95 -42.41
N SER A 8 11.78 3.09 -41.11
CA SER A 8 11.89 2.11 -40.04
C SER A 8 11.49 2.77 -38.71
N LEU A 9 10.42 2.29 -38.09
CA LEU A 9 10.07 2.59 -36.70
C LEU A 9 11.05 1.78 -35.85
N ALA A 10 12.06 2.44 -35.28
CA ALA A 10 12.93 1.84 -34.27
C ALA A 10 12.08 1.56 -33.01
N GLY A 11 11.45 0.38 -33.00
CA GLY A 11 10.68 -0.15 -31.89
C GLY A 11 11.63 -0.43 -30.72
N PHE A 12 11.49 0.42 -29.71
CA PHE A 12 12.10 0.35 -28.40
C PHE A 12 11.63 -0.93 -27.68
N LEU A 13 12.24 -2.07 -27.99
CA LEU A 13 12.08 -3.33 -27.25
C LEU A 13 12.90 -3.25 -25.95
N PHE A 14 12.37 -2.50 -24.98
CA PHE A 14 12.86 -2.58 -23.60
C PHE A 14 12.39 -3.89 -22.97
N LEU A 15 13.33 -4.84 -22.90
CA LEU A 15 13.60 -5.66 -21.72
C LEU A 15 12.37 -6.26 -21.01
N PHE A 16 11.86 -7.37 -21.54
CA PHE A 16 11.21 -8.36 -20.69
C PHE A 16 12.27 -8.98 -19.78
N GLY A 17 12.46 -8.37 -18.62
CA GLY A 17 13.21 -8.97 -17.52
C GLY A 17 12.62 -10.35 -17.21
N CYS A 18 13.49 -11.36 -17.21
CA CYS A 18 13.20 -12.68 -16.68
C CYS A 18 12.69 -12.57 -15.24
N GLY A 19 11.43 -12.98 -15.03
CA GLY A 19 10.78 -13.10 -13.73
C GLY A 19 9.28 -13.12 -13.95
N GLY A 20 8.63 -14.27 -13.72
CA GLY A 20 7.23 -14.53 -14.13
C GLY A 20 6.14 -13.76 -13.38
N ALA A 21 6.28 -12.45 -13.20
CA ALA A 21 5.38 -11.60 -12.43
C ALA A 21 4.29 -10.89 -13.25
N GLY A 22 4.20 -11.13 -14.57
CA GLY A 22 3.19 -10.52 -15.44
C GLY A 22 3.36 -9.00 -15.61
N LYS A 23 2.39 -8.35 -16.28
CA LYS A 23 2.43 -6.90 -16.59
C LYS A 23 2.33 -6.01 -15.34
N TYR A 24 1.73 -6.54 -14.28
CA TYR A 24 1.39 -5.81 -13.05
C TYR A 24 2.13 -6.35 -11.82
N GLY A 25 3.32 -6.95 -12.01
CA GLY A 25 4.07 -7.58 -10.93
C GLY A 25 4.46 -6.65 -9.79
N ASP A 26 4.75 -5.38 -10.08
CA ASP A 26 5.04 -4.35 -9.09
C ASP A 26 3.82 -3.93 -8.27
N ILE A 27 2.63 -3.89 -8.88
CA ILE A 27 1.35 -3.65 -8.18
C ILE A 27 1.02 -4.84 -7.28
N LYS A 28 1.21 -6.06 -7.75
CA LYS A 28 1.02 -7.27 -6.93
C LYS A 28 1.96 -7.26 -5.72
N ALA A 29 3.23 -6.91 -5.93
CA ALA A 29 4.19 -6.77 -4.84
C ALA A 29 3.74 -5.68 -3.84
N PHE A 30 3.33 -4.51 -4.35
CA PHE A 30 2.83 -3.42 -3.52
C PHE A 30 1.61 -3.81 -2.68
N ILE A 31 0.61 -4.46 -3.28
CA ILE A 31 -0.57 -4.96 -2.56
C ILE A 31 -0.16 -5.92 -1.45
N ASN A 32 0.75 -6.87 -1.74
CA ASN A 32 1.25 -7.80 -0.73
C ASN A 32 2.00 -7.08 0.39
N ASP A 33 2.78 -6.05 0.09
CA ASP A 33 3.50 -5.27 1.12
C ASP A 33 2.53 -4.45 2.00
N VAL A 34 1.45 -3.91 1.43
CA VAL A 34 0.37 -3.26 2.20
C VAL A 34 -0.29 -4.25 3.14
N ILE A 35 -0.74 -5.41 2.62
CA ILE A 35 -1.39 -6.46 3.41
C ILE A 35 -0.47 -6.91 4.55
N LYS A 36 0.79 -7.24 4.24
CA LYS A 36 1.78 -7.68 5.22
C LYS A 36 2.02 -6.62 6.30
N THR A 37 2.15 -5.36 5.92
CA THR A 37 2.35 -4.26 6.87
C THR A 37 1.17 -4.13 7.84
N GLN A 38 -0.06 -4.31 7.33
CA GLN A 38 -1.28 -4.32 8.16
C GLN A 38 -1.33 -5.55 9.08
N GLU A 39 -1.01 -6.75 8.59
CA GLU A 39 -0.96 -7.98 9.40
C GLU A 39 0.09 -7.91 10.52
N GLU A 40 1.27 -7.38 10.22
CA GLU A 40 2.34 -7.18 11.19
C GLU A 40 1.94 -6.18 12.29
N PHE A 41 1.18 -5.13 11.93
CA PHE A 41 0.65 -4.18 12.92
C PHE A 41 -0.39 -4.83 13.83
N LEU A 42 -1.36 -5.54 13.27
CA LEU A 42 -2.37 -6.28 14.04
C LEU A 42 -1.70 -7.26 15.02
N THR A 43 -0.72 -8.03 14.54
CA THR A 43 0.04 -8.97 15.36
C THR A 43 0.83 -8.27 16.47
N SER A 44 1.41 -7.11 16.17
CA SER A 44 2.17 -6.32 17.15
C SER A 44 1.27 -5.75 18.24
N ILE A 45 0.06 -5.29 17.88
CA ILE A 45 -0.95 -4.82 18.84
C ILE A 45 -1.34 -5.93 19.82
N GLU A 46 -1.61 -7.13 19.31
CA GLU A 46 -1.97 -8.28 20.14
C GLU A 46 -0.87 -8.62 21.15
N LYS A 47 0.39 -8.49 20.72
CA LYS A 47 1.58 -8.78 21.54
C LYS A 47 1.94 -7.66 22.51
N ALA A 48 1.52 -6.42 22.28
CA ALA A 48 1.85 -5.29 23.14
C ALA A 48 1.25 -5.47 24.54
N ASN A 49 2.08 -5.30 25.57
CA ASN A 49 1.73 -5.44 26.98
C ASN A 49 1.97 -4.17 27.79
N SER A 50 2.51 -3.12 27.16
CA SER A 50 2.70 -1.80 27.77
C SER A 50 2.34 -0.67 26.80
N ALA A 51 2.14 0.53 27.34
CA ALA A 51 1.94 1.73 26.55
C ALA A 51 3.18 2.04 25.67
N ASP A 52 4.39 1.82 26.18
CA ASP A 52 5.62 2.06 25.42
C ASP A 52 5.75 1.06 24.24
N GLU A 53 5.40 -0.21 24.42
CA GLU A 53 5.34 -1.19 23.33
C GLU A 53 4.26 -0.83 22.29
N MET A 54 3.13 -0.29 22.74
CA MET A 54 2.09 0.20 21.84
C MET A 54 2.58 1.41 21.01
N VAL A 55 3.32 2.34 21.62
CA VAL A 55 3.95 3.46 20.92
C VAL A 55 4.93 2.97 19.85
N VAL A 56 5.79 1.99 20.18
CA VAL A 56 6.71 1.38 19.22
C VAL A 56 5.95 0.74 18.07
N THR A 57 4.86 0.04 18.38
CA THR A 57 3.98 -0.61 17.39
C THR A 57 3.38 0.40 16.41
N ILE A 58 2.83 1.50 16.92
CA ILE A 58 2.26 2.60 16.10
C ILE A 58 3.33 3.26 15.24
N ASN A 59 4.47 3.60 15.81
CA ASN A 59 5.54 4.28 15.09
C ASN A 59 6.12 3.40 13.97
N THR A 60 6.31 2.10 14.23
CA THR A 60 6.80 1.14 13.24
C THR A 60 5.83 1.02 12.07
N PHE A 61 4.53 0.91 12.35
CA PHE A 61 3.51 0.88 11.30
C PHE A 61 3.48 2.20 10.50
N SER A 62 3.52 3.34 11.20
CA SER A 62 3.57 4.67 10.57
C SER A 62 4.75 4.80 9.61
N GLU A 63 5.95 4.34 9.98
CA GLU A 63 7.11 4.39 9.08
C GLU A 63 6.94 3.50 7.83
N LYS A 64 6.42 2.28 8.00
CA LYS A 64 6.21 1.35 6.88
C LYS A 64 5.13 1.84 5.94
N ILE A 65 4.01 2.32 6.46
CA ILE A 65 2.88 2.77 5.64
C ILE A 65 3.22 4.03 4.84
N LEU A 66 4.08 4.91 5.37
CA LEU A 66 4.55 6.09 4.63
C LEU A 66 5.49 5.74 3.48
N LYS A 67 6.36 4.74 3.65
CA LYS A 67 7.17 4.22 2.54
C LYS A 67 6.28 3.65 1.44
N LEU A 68 5.20 2.96 1.81
CA LEU A 68 4.22 2.47 0.85
C LEU A 68 3.47 3.62 0.16
N ALA A 69 3.09 4.67 0.88
CA ALA A 69 2.48 5.86 0.27
C ALA A 69 3.39 6.47 -0.82
N GLN A 70 4.69 6.60 -0.54
CA GLN A 70 5.67 7.06 -1.54
C GLN A 70 5.78 6.12 -2.75
N GLN A 71 5.82 4.80 -2.52
CA GLN A 71 5.82 3.81 -3.59
C GLN A 71 4.55 3.86 -4.46
N SER A 72 3.40 4.13 -3.84
CA SER A 72 2.12 4.25 -4.54
C SER A 72 2.12 5.40 -5.56
N ASN A 73 2.80 6.51 -5.24
CA ASN A 73 2.95 7.65 -6.14
C ASN A 73 3.82 7.30 -7.35
N GLU A 74 4.85 6.47 -7.17
CA GLU A 74 5.67 5.95 -8.28
C GLU A 74 4.90 4.95 -9.16
N ILE A 75 4.03 4.13 -8.56
CA ILE A 75 3.13 3.23 -9.30
C ILE A 75 2.16 4.04 -10.16
N LYS A 76 1.51 5.07 -9.60
CA LYS A 76 0.58 5.94 -10.34
C LYS A 76 1.21 6.53 -11.61
N LYS A 77 2.47 6.97 -11.54
CA LYS A 77 3.22 7.47 -12.71
C LYS A 77 3.40 6.43 -13.81
N ARG A 78 3.53 5.15 -13.47
CA ARG A 78 3.68 4.03 -14.42
C ARG A 78 2.36 3.55 -15.02
N TYR A 79 1.26 3.72 -14.28
CA TYR A 79 -0.07 3.25 -14.66
C TYR A 79 -1.06 4.41 -14.72
N PRO A 80 -1.05 5.23 -15.79
CA PRO A 80 -1.91 6.41 -15.91
C PRO A 80 -3.41 6.05 -15.98
N ASP A 81 -3.75 4.82 -16.37
CA ASP A 81 -5.13 4.31 -16.37
C ASP A 81 -5.60 3.81 -14.99
N PHE A 82 -4.78 3.94 -13.93
CA PHE A 82 -5.09 3.45 -12.58
C PHE A 82 -6.44 3.97 -12.07
N GLU A 83 -6.83 5.20 -12.40
CA GLU A 83 -8.12 5.80 -12.00
C GLU A 83 -9.35 5.06 -12.54
N LYS A 84 -9.18 4.25 -13.60
CA LYS A 84 -10.28 3.45 -14.16
C LYS A 84 -10.45 2.11 -13.43
N TRP A 85 -9.45 1.70 -12.66
CA TRP A 85 -9.40 0.36 -12.08
C TRP A 85 -10.38 0.16 -10.93
N ASP A 86 -10.90 1.24 -10.34
CA ASP A 86 -12.01 1.18 -9.39
C ASP A 86 -13.28 0.59 -10.02
N LYS A 87 -13.49 0.81 -11.32
CA LYS A 87 -14.66 0.29 -12.07
C LYS A 87 -14.32 -0.96 -12.87
N GLU A 88 -13.13 -0.97 -13.47
CA GLU A 88 -12.67 -2.00 -14.39
C GLU A 88 -11.22 -2.39 -14.05
N PRO A 89 -11.01 -3.15 -12.96
CA PRO A 89 -9.66 -3.58 -12.61
C PRO A 89 -9.13 -4.58 -13.65
N PRO A 90 -7.83 -4.58 -13.95
CA PRO A 90 -7.23 -5.61 -14.77
C PRO A 90 -7.54 -7.01 -14.21
N ALA A 91 -8.00 -7.93 -15.06
CA ALA A 91 -8.38 -9.28 -14.62
C ALA A 91 -7.27 -10.00 -13.85
N GLU A 92 -6.00 -9.75 -14.22
CA GLU A 92 -4.81 -10.30 -13.55
C GLU A 92 -4.65 -9.82 -12.09
N LEU A 93 -5.24 -8.68 -11.71
CA LEU A 93 -5.16 -8.09 -10.37
C LEU A 93 -6.39 -8.38 -9.50
N LYS A 94 -7.46 -8.96 -10.07
CA LYS A 94 -8.73 -9.12 -9.37
C LYS A 94 -8.58 -9.85 -8.03
N ALA A 95 -7.85 -10.96 -8.01
CA ALA A 95 -7.63 -11.73 -6.78
C ALA A 95 -6.77 -10.99 -5.74
N ASP A 96 -5.81 -10.18 -6.18
CA ASP A 96 -4.97 -9.36 -5.29
C ASP A 96 -5.80 -8.21 -4.68
N ILE A 97 -6.67 -7.57 -5.47
CA ILE A 97 -7.59 -6.53 -5.00
C ILE A 97 -8.60 -7.11 -4.00
N GLU A 98 -9.23 -8.25 -4.30
CA GLU A 98 -10.15 -8.92 -3.37
C GLU A 98 -9.47 -9.26 -2.03
N ARG A 99 -8.20 -9.68 -2.06
CA ARG A 99 -7.40 -9.89 -0.85
C ARG A 99 -7.12 -8.59 -0.09
N LEU A 100 -6.81 -7.51 -0.80
CA LEU A 100 -6.59 -6.20 -0.19
C LEU A 100 -7.86 -5.70 0.49
N ASP A 101 -9.02 -5.84 -0.15
CA ASP A 101 -10.32 -5.42 0.40
C ASP A 101 -10.68 -6.20 1.66
N ALA A 102 -10.54 -7.53 1.63
CA ALA A 102 -10.77 -8.38 2.80
C ALA A 102 -9.85 -8.01 3.97
N GLN A 103 -8.57 -7.72 3.67
CA GLN A 103 -7.63 -7.27 4.67
C GLN A 103 -7.96 -5.85 5.19
N ALA A 104 -8.43 -4.95 4.33
CA ALA A 104 -8.83 -3.59 4.72
C ALA A 104 -10.05 -3.63 5.67
N GLU A 105 -11.02 -4.52 5.42
CA GLU A 105 -12.15 -4.74 6.33
C GLU A 105 -11.67 -5.20 7.70
N LYS A 106 -10.79 -6.21 7.75
CA LYS A 106 -10.18 -6.70 8.99
C LYS A 106 -9.40 -5.58 9.70
N PHE A 107 -8.61 -4.81 8.95
CA PHE A 107 -7.80 -3.73 9.49
C PHE A 107 -8.66 -2.58 10.03
N GLY A 108 -9.81 -2.28 9.42
CA GLY A 108 -10.74 -1.26 9.88
C GLY A 108 -11.26 -1.51 11.31
N GLN A 109 -11.24 -2.76 11.75
CA GLN A 109 -11.63 -3.17 13.10
C GLN A 109 -10.50 -3.02 14.13
N VAL A 110 -9.28 -2.62 13.74
CA VAL A 110 -8.12 -2.53 14.64
C VAL A 110 -8.37 -1.63 15.86
N PHE A 111 -9.11 -0.54 15.68
CA PHE A 111 -9.43 0.38 16.76
C PHE A 111 -10.43 -0.21 17.76
N LEU A 112 -11.15 -1.28 17.41
CA LEU A 112 -12.00 -2.03 18.32
C LEU A 112 -11.21 -3.07 19.14
N SER A 113 -9.91 -3.27 18.85
CA SER A 113 -9.05 -4.17 19.61
C SER A 113 -8.99 -3.77 21.08
N GLU A 114 -9.20 -4.74 21.98
CA GLU A 114 -9.06 -4.55 23.43
C GLU A 114 -7.69 -3.98 23.80
N LYS A 115 -6.62 -4.35 23.08
CA LYS A 115 -5.26 -3.87 23.34
C LYS A 115 -5.12 -2.39 23.01
N ILE A 116 -5.66 -1.95 21.87
CA ILE A 116 -5.72 -0.51 21.54
C ILE A 116 -6.52 0.22 22.61
N GLN A 117 -7.74 -0.25 22.92
CA GLN A 117 -8.64 0.39 23.88
C GLN A 117 -8.00 0.50 25.28
N LYS A 118 -7.30 -0.54 25.73
CA LYS A 118 -6.60 -0.57 27.01
C LYS A 118 -5.55 0.54 27.14
N PHE A 119 -4.80 0.80 26.08
CA PHE A 119 -3.70 1.78 26.10
C PHE A 119 -4.08 3.14 25.52
N TYR A 120 -5.26 3.28 24.91
CA TYR A 120 -5.72 4.51 24.26
C TYR A 120 -5.78 5.73 25.20
N GLY A 121 -6.00 5.52 26.49
CA GLY A 121 -5.99 6.59 27.50
C GLY A 121 -4.59 7.11 27.85
N ASP A 122 -3.52 6.42 27.45
CA ASP A 122 -2.15 6.85 27.72
C ASP A 122 -1.76 8.03 26.81
N PRO A 123 -1.27 9.15 27.35
CA PRO A 123 -0.94 10.33 26.56
C PRO A 123 0.13 10.08 25.51
N LYS A 124 1.08 9.16 25.73
CA LYS A 124 2.11 8.81 24.75
C LYS A 124 1.50 8.09 23.55
N VAL A 125 0.54 7.19 23.80
CA VAL A 125 -0.16 6.44 22.76
C VAL A 125 -1.04 7.38 21.93
N GLN A 126 -1.78 8.28 22.57
CA GLN A 126 -2.56 9.31 21.86
C GLN A 126 -1.67 10.19 20.99
N LYS A 127 -0.52 10.62 21.51
CA LYS A 127 0.45 11.40 20.73
C LYS A 127 0.96 10.60 19.52
N ALA A 128 1.31 9.33 19.69
CA ALA A 128 1.77 8.49 18.58
C ALA A 128 0.70 8.32 17.50
N LEU A 129 -0.57 8.10 17.87
CA LEU A 129 -1.69 8.02 16.93
C LEU A 129 -1.90 9.34 16.18
N LEU A 130 -1.84 10.47 16.89
CA LEU A 130 -1.98 11.80 16.28
C LEU A 130 -0.84 12.10 15.31
N ASP A 131 0.40 11.82 15.70
CA ASP A 131 1.57 12.02 14.86
C ASP A 131 1.50 11.14 13.61
N MET A 132 1.06 9.89 13.75
CA MET A 132 0.80 9.00 12.61
C MET A 132 -0.26 9.59 11.66
N SER A 133 -1.40 10.05 12.18
CA SER A 133 -2.47 10.66 11.37
C SER A 133 -1.96 11.84 10.54
N LYS A 134 -1.23 12.77 11.19
CA LYS A 134 -0.66 13.94 10.51
C LYS A 134 0.30 13.53 9.38
N ARG A 135 1.20 12.59 9.65
CA ARG A 135 2.14 12.10 8.63
C ARG A 135 1.41 11.47 7.44
N MET A 136 0.34 10.71 7.69
CA MET A 136 -0.47 10.10 6.63
C MET A 136 -1.27 11.13 5.82
N GLU A 137 -1.70 12.23 6.44
CA GLU A 137 -2.35 13.35 5.73
C GLU A 137 -1.37 14.09 4.80
N ASP A 138 -0.12 14.25 5.24
CA ASP A 138 0.95 14.88 4.45
C ASP A 138 1.38 13.99 3.26
N GLU A 139 1.47 12.68 3.49
CA GLU A 139 1.89 11.67 2.52
C GLU A 139 0.70 10.83 2.02
N LYS A 140 -0.11 11.46 1.15
CA LYS A 140 -1.27 10.80 0.54
C LYS A 140 -0.85 9.68 -0.40
N PHE A 141 -1.55 8.55 -0.30
CA PHE A 141 -1.47 7.49 -1.29
C PHE A 141 -1.97 8.00 -2.65
N PHE A 142 -1.27 7.61 -3.70
CA PHE A 142 -1.60 7.90 -5.09
C PHE A 142 -1.86 9.40 -5.36
N LYS A 143 -1.06 10.28 -4.75
CA LYS A 143 -1.05 11.71 -5.02
C LYS A 143 -0.70 11.99 -6.47
#